data_AF-A0A533YZ41-F1
#
_entry.id   AF-A0A533YZ41-F1
#
_cell.length_a   1.000
_cell.length_b   1.000
_cell.length_c   1.000
_cell.angle_alpha   90.00
_cell.angle_beta   90.00
_cell.angle_gamma   90.00
#
_symmetry.space_group_name_H-M   'P 1'
#
loop_
_entity.id
_entity.type
_entity.pdbx_description
1 polymer ?
#
loop_
_entity_poly.entity_id
_entity_poly.type
_entity_poly.pdbx_seq_one_letter_code
_entity_poly.pdbx_strand_id
1 'polypeptide(L)'
;MFLVLLDAEGRKYGVNAQGGMARSPGFGTFNIAKLEANVGHKVTVGERSFIVLRPSNRDLHETISRGAQVLTPKDLGALLYEADVAAGSRVLEAGTGSGGLTSVLARTVGDSGKVISYDLRQDALSLAQANLHERGLPENVEF
;
A
#
# COMPACT_ATOMS: atom_id res chain seq x y z
N MET A 1 11.20 0.54 3.45
CA MET A 1 10.59 0.20 2.14
C MET A 1 9.39 -0.71 2.39
N PHE A 2 8.38 -0.79 1.51
CA PHE A 2 7.32 -1.79 1.63
C PHE A 2 7.53 -2.89 0.59
N LEU A 3 7.43 -4.16 1.00
CA LEU A 3 7.63 -5.33 0.16
C LEU A 3 6.40 -6.25 0.21
N VAL A 4 6.29 -7.12 -0.78
CA VAL A 4 5.25 -8.15 -0.84
C VAL A 4 5.91 -9.52 -0.93
N LEU A 5 5.45 -10.46 -0.11
CA LEU A 5 5.83 -11.86 -0.21
C LEU A 5 4.70 -12.63 -0.90
N LEU A 6 5.02 -13.32 -1.98
CA LEU A 6 4.10 -14.19 -2.72
C LEU A 6 4.44 -15.66 -2.45
N ASP A 7 3.50 -16.43 -1.92
CA ASP A 7 3.71 -17.87 -1.70
C ASP A 7 3.34 -18.74 -2.92
N ALA A 8 3.53 -20.05 -2.77
CA ALA A 8 3.25 -21.03 -3.82
C ALA A 8 1.76 -21.16 -4.15
N GLU A 9 0.88 -20.82 -3.21
CA GLU A 9 -0.57 -20.81 -3.38
C GLU A 9 -1.09 -19.49 -3.99
N GLY A 10 -0.20 -18.54 -4.29
CA GLY A 10 -0.55 -17.25 -4.88
C GLY A 10 -1.00 -16.19 -3.87
N ARG A 11 -0.88 -16.45 -2.57
CA ARG A 11 -1.27 -15.51 -1.51
C ARG A 11 -0.16 -14.47 -1.32
N LYS A 12 -0.57 -13.24 -1.05
CA LYS A 12 0.31 -12.08 -0.92
C LYS A 12 0.30 -11.51 0.49
N TYR A 13 1.48 -11.19 1.00
CA TYR A 13 1.67 -10.66 2.35
C TYR A 13 2.48 -9.37 2.28
N GLY A 14 1.89 -8.28 2.77
CA GLY A 14 2.58 -6.99 2.90
C GLY A 14 3.55 -7.02 4.06
N VAL A 15 4.77 -6.54 3.83
CA VAL A 15 5.83 -6.49 4.83
C VAL A 15 6.45 -5.10 4.82
N ASN A 16 6.38 -4.41 5.95
CA ASN A 16 7.14 -3.18 6.15
C ASN A 16 8.61 -3.53 6.42
N ALA A 17 9.49 -3.20 5.47
CA ALA A 17 10.94 -3.31 5.57
C ALA A 17 11.52 -2.08 6.25
N GLN A 18 11.16 -1.88 7.52
CA GLN A 18 11.77 -0.88 8.42
C GLN A 18 12.11 -1.56 9.76
N GLY A 19 13.35 -1.37 10.24
CA GLY A 19 13.90 -2.10 11.38
C GLY A 19 14.33 -3.51 10.96
N GLY A 20 15.53 -3.96 11.39
CA GLY A 20 16.23 -5.12 10.81
C GLY A 20 15.48 -6.47 10.77
N MET A 21 14.31 -6.58 11.41
CA MET A 21 13.46 -7.75 11.40
C MET A 21 12.00 -7.38 11.14
N ALA A 22 11.35 -7.99 10.15
CA ALA A 22 9.89 -7.96 10.01
C ALA A 22 9.25 -9.19 10.61
N ARG A 23 7.99 -9.07 11.05
CA ARG A 23 7.17 -10.18 11.51
C ARG A 23 5.91 -10.26 10.67
N SER A 24 5.61 -11.45 10.13
CA SER A 24 4.30 -11.72 9.52
C SER A 24 3.57 -12.77 10.37
N PRO A 25 2.30 -12.52 10.76
CA PRO A 25 1.48 -13.52 11.43
C PRO A 25 1.44 -14.82 10.63
N GLY A 26 1.79 -15.95 11.28
CA GLY A 26 1.75 -17.28 10.65
C GLY A 26 2.99 -17.72 9.87
N PHE A 27 4.01 -16.86 9.70
CA PHE A 27 5.21 -17.19 8.91
C PHE A 27 6.53 -16.89 9.61
N GLY A 28 6.49 -16.31 10.81
CA GLY A 28 7.67 -16.03 11.61
C GLY A 28 8.28 -14.67 11.32
N THR A 29 9.57 -14.55 11.59
CA THR A 29 10.34 -13.32 11.44
C THR A 29 11.28 -13.40 10.24
N PHE A 30 11.43 -12.27 9.56
CA PHE A 30 12.19 -12.11 8.34
C PHE A 30 13.34 -11.15 8.59
N ASN A 31 14.54 -11.51 8.18
CA ASN A 31 15.63 -10.54 8.06
C ASN A 31 15.32 -9.63 6.86
N ILE A 32 15.12 -8.34 7.12
CA ILE A 32 14.72 -7.37 6.10
C ILE A 32 15.78 -7.20 5.01
N ALA A 33 17.05 -7.11 5.38
CA ALA A 33 18.14 -6.96 4.41
C ALA A 33 18.19 -8.15 3.44
N LYS A 34 17.89 -9.36 3.92
CA LYS A 34 17.77 -10.55 3.07
C LYS A 34 16.61 -10.41 2.08
N LEU A 35 15.46 -9.89 2.51
CA LEU A 35 14.32 -9.68 1.60
C LEU A 35 14.64 -8.65 0.52
N GLU A 36 15.20 -7.50 0.91
CA GLU A 36 15.57 -6.42 -0.02
C GLU A 36 16.57 -6.88 -1.08
N ALA A 37 17.60 -7.64 -0.67
CA ALA A 37 18.60 -8.19 -1.58
C ALA A 37 18.05 -9.24 -2.57
N ASN A 38 16.85 -9.78 -2.33
CA ASN A 38 16.26 -10.86 -3.11
C ASN A 38 14.93 -10.46 -3.78
N VAL A 39 14.68 -9.17 -3.99
CA VAL A 39 13.53 -8.72 -4.78
C VAL A 39 13.57 -9.36 -6.18
N GLY A 40 12.48 -9.99 -6.58
CA GLY A 40 12.35 -10.78 -7.81
C GLY A 40 12.73 -12.25 -7.67
N HIS A 41 13.30 -12.67 -6.53
CA HIS A 41 13.80 -14.01 -6.30
C HIS A 41 13.04 -14.75 -5.19
N LYS A 42 13.21 -16.08 -5.18
CA LYS A 42 12.64 -16.96 -4.16
C LYS A 42 13.51 -16.95 -2.88
N VAL A 43 12.88 -16.73 -1.73
CA VAL A 43 13.48 -16.80 -0.40
C VAL A 43 12.75 -17.83 0.44
N THR A 44 13.50 -18.71 1.10
CA THR A 44 12.98 -19.69 2.05
C THR A 44 13.16 -19.17 3.49
N VAL A 45 12.09 -19.29 4.28
CA VAL A 45 12.01 -18.91 5.70
C VAL A 45 11.27 -20.03 6.45
N GLY A 46 11.97 -20.69 7.37
CA GLY A 46 11.49 -21.95 7.95
C GLY A 46 11.28 -22.99 6.84
N GLU A 47 10.10 -23.60 6.79
CA GLU A 47 9.73 -24.60 5.78
C GLU A 47 9.02 -24.00 4.56
N ARG A 48 8.78 -22.68 4.53
CA ARG A 48 8.02 -22.01 3.47
C ARG A 48 8.93 -21.21 2.55
N SER A 49 8.53 -21.10 1.29
CA SER A 49 9.25 -20.30 0.28
C SER A 49 8.33 -19.24 -0.31
N PHE A 50 8.88 -18.05 -0.52
CA PHE A 50 8.18 -16.90 -1.05
C PHE A 50 8.97 -16.26 -2.18
N ILE A 51 8.30 -15.67 -3.16
CA ILE A 51 8.92 -14.71 -4.08
C ILE A 51 8.80 -13.33 -3.43
N VAL A 52 9.91 -12.60 -3.33
CA VAL A 52 9.90 -11.22 -2.82
C VAL A 52 9.61 -10.27 -3.97
N LEU A 53 8.64 -9.38 -3.82
CA LEU A 53 8.17 -8.48 -4.87
C LEU A 53 8.13 -7.02 -4.41
N ARG A 54 8.33 -6.10 -5.35
CA ARG A 54 7.91 -4.71 -5.18
C ARG A 54 6.38 -4.65 -5.25
N PRO A 55 5.72 -3.84 -4.40
CA PRO A 55 4.27 -3.76 -4.38
C PRO A 55 3.72 -3.08 -5.64
N SER A 56 2.75 -3.72 -6.28
CA SER A 56 1.85 -3.06 -7.24
C SER A 56 0.83 -2.17 -6.53
N ASN A 57 0.12 -1.32 -7.28
CA ASN A 57 -1.02 -0.55 -6.73
C ASN A 57 -2.04 -1.45 -6.05
N ARG A 58 -2.30 -2.62 -6.66
CA ARG A 58 -3.21 -3.62 -6.11
C ARG A 58 -2.72 -4.13 -4.77
N ASP A 59 -1.44 -4.42 -4.63
CA ASP A 59 -0.89 -4.97 -3.37
C ASP A 59 -0.98 -3.95 -2.23
N LEU A 60 -0.67 -2.68 -2.51
CA LEU A 60 -0.77 -1.59 -1.52
C LEU A 60 -2.21 -1.43 -1.02
N HIS A 61 -3.17 -1.52 -1.95
CA HIS A 61 -4.59 -1.40 -1.66
C HIS A 61 -5.15 -2.62 -0.93
N GLU A 62 -4.85 -3.84 -1.38
CA GLU A 62 -5.42 -5.07 -0.82
C GLU A 62 -4.87 -5.40 0.57
N THR A 63 -3.61 -5.02 0.83
CA THR A 63 -2.96 -5.25 2.13
C THR A 63 -3.17 -4.11 3.12
N ILE A 64 -3.97 -3.10 2.78
CA ILE A 64 -4.20 -1.94 3.65
C ILE A 64 -4.87 -2.36 4.97
N SER A 65 -4.42 -1.78 6.08
CA SER A 65 -5.09 -1.96 7.36
C SER A 65 -6.44 -1.24 7.30
N ARG A 66 -7.53 -1.93 7.68
CA ARG A 66 -8.89 -1.45 7.46
C ARG A 66 -9.53 -0.96 8.76
N GLY A 67 -10.01 0.28 8.75
CA GLY A 67 -10.94 0.85 9.73
C GLY A 67 -12.31 1.19 9.14
N ALA A 68 -12.37 1.36 7.82
CA ALA A 68 -13.58 1.56 7.03
C ALA A 68 -13.57 0.65 5.78
N GLN A 69 -14.75 0.48 5.16
CA GLN A 69 -14.86 -0.24 3.90
C GLN A 69 -14.14 0.51 2.77
N VAL A 70 -13.37 -0.21 1.96
CA VAL A 70 -12.63 0.38 0.83
C VAL A 70 -13.27 -0.02 -0.49
N LEU A 71 -13.10 0.83 -1.52
CA LEU A 71 -13.55 0.58 -2.88
C LEU A 71 -12.89 -0.69 -3.46
N THR A 72 -13.60 -1.40 -4.32
CA THR A 72 -13.03 -2.57 -5.00
C THR A 72 -12.09 -2.15 -6.13
N PRO A 73 -11.17 -3.02 -6.59
CA PRO A 73 -10.30 -2.70 -7.74
C PRO A 73 -11.07 -2.31 -9.01
N LYS A 74 -12.27 -2.87 -9.22
CA LYS A 74 -13.13 -2.52 -10.35
C LYS A 74 -13.60 -1.07 -10.25
N ASP A 75 -14.08 -0.68 -9.07
CA ASP A 75 -14.63 0.66 -8.84
C ASP A 75 -13.52 1.71 -8.86
N LEU A 76 -12.33 1.38 -8.33
CA LEU A 76 -11.15 2.24 -8.40
C LEU A 76 -10.75 2.53 -9.86
N GLY A 77 -10.68 1.49 -10.69
CA GLY A 77 -10.34 1.67 -12.11
C GLY A 77 -11.35 2.54 -12.85
N ALA A 78 -12.64 2.31 -12.61
CA ALA A 78 -13.71 3.13 -13.18
C ALA A 78 -13.63 4.57 -12.68
N LEU A 79 -13.47 4.79 -11.37
CA LEU A 79 -13.39 6.13 -10.78
C LEU A 79 -12.25 6.95 -11.38
N LEU A 80 -11.04 6.38 -11.48
CA LEU A 80 -9.89 7.08 -12.05
C LEU A 80 -10.12 7.46 -13.52
N TYR A 81 -10.74 6.55 -14.28
CA TYR A 81 -11.05 6.76 -15.70
C TYR A 81 -12.12 7.85 -15.88
N GLU A 82 -13.26 7.72 -15.20
CA GLU A 82 -14.38 8.65 -15.33
C GLU A 82 -14.06 10.05 -14.80
N ALA A 83 -13.20 10.15 -13.78
CA ALA A 83 -12.75 11.42 -13.22
C ALA A 83 -11.52 12.01 -13.93
N ASP A 84 -11.05 11.39 -15.02
CA ASP A 84 -9.88 11.80 -15.81
C ASP A 84 -8.64 12.11 -14.94
N VAL A 85 -8.37 11.21 -13.97
CA VAL A 85 -7.23 11.39 -13.06
C VAL A 85 -5.94 10.95 -13.75
N ALA A 86 -5.00 11.89 -13.87
CA ALA A 86 -3.72 11.67 -14.52
C ALA A 86 -2.54 12.22 -13.69
N ALA A 87 -1.32 11.96 -14.16
CA ALA A 87 -0.12 12.53 -13.56
C ALA A 87 -0.18 14.06 -13.57
N GLY A 88 0.14 14.70 -12.45
CA GLY A 88 0.02 16.15 -12.26
C GLY A 88 -1.36 16.64 -11.82
N SER A 89 -2.39 15.79 -11.80
CA SER A 89 -3.72 16.20 -11.35
C SER A 89 -3.73 16.64 -9.87
N ARG A 90 -4.60 17.59 -9.55
CA ARG A 90 -4.94 18.00 -8.18
C ARG A 90 -6.32 17.45 -7.85
N VAL A 91 -6.40 16.48 -6.96
CA VAL A 91 -7.63 15.73 -6.68
C VAL A 91 -8.09 15.99 -5.25
N LEU A 92 -9.38 16.26 -5.08
CA LEU A 92 -10.04 16.29 -3.77
C LEU A 92 -10.79 14.97 -3.58
N GLU A 93 -10.57 14.30 -2.45
CA GLU A 93 -11.37 13.16 -1.99
C GLU A 93 -11.99 13.48 -0.62
N ALA A 94 -13.20 12.98 -0.37
CA ALA A 94 -13.87 13.13 0.91
C ALA A 94 -14.50 11.81 1.34
N GLY A 95 -14.19 11.46 2.59
CA GLY A 95 -14.23 10.11 3.12
C GLY A 95 -12.88 9.42 2.95
N THR A 96 -11.83 9.93 3.63
CA THR A 96 -10.48 9.33 3.61
C THR A 96 -10.50 7.86 4.04
N GLY A 97 -11.30 7.55 5.07
CA GLY A 97 -11.45 6.18 5.57
C GLY A 97 -10.12 5.53 5.94
N SER A 98 -9.82 4.38 5.35
CA SER A 98 -8.56 3.66 5.61
C SER A 98 -7.38 4.17 4.76
N GLY A 99 -7.57 5.15 3.88
CA GLY A 99 -6.55 5.62 2.92
C GLY A 99 -6.46 4.78 1.65
N GLY A 100 -7.46 3.94 1.36
CA GLY A 100 -7.43 2.97 0.26
C GLY A 100 -7.56 3.60 -1.12
N LEU A 101 -8.43 4.61 -1.27
CA LEU A 101 -8.53 5.43 -2.48
C LEU A 101 -7.37 6.43 -2.52
N THR A 102 -7.09 7.11 -1.40
CA THR A 102 -6.00 8.06 -1.24
C THR A 102 -4.66 7.50 -1.72
N SER A 103 -4.34 6.25 -1.36
CA SER A 103 -3.10 5.58 -1.78
C SER A 103 -2.98 5.42 -3.30
N VAL A 104 -4.11 5.14 -3.96
CA VAL A 104 -4.17 4.96 -5.41
C VAL A 104 -4.09 6.31 -6.12
N LEU A 105 -4.81 7.32 -5.62
CA LEU A 105 -4.73 8.67 -6.15
C LEU A 105 -3.31 9.25 -6.01
N ALA A 106 -2.69 9.13 -4.84
CA ALA A 106 -1.34 9.61 -4.57
C ALA A 106 -0.32 9.07 -5.60
N ARG A 107 -0.40 7.77 -5.92
CA ARG A 107 0.46 7.17 -6.95
C ARG A 107 0.09 7.57 -8.38
N THR A 108 -1.19 7.77 -8.67
CA THR A 108 -1.68 8.08 -10.01
C THR A 108 -1.31 9.51 -10.40
N VAL A 109 -1.48 10.47 -9.47
CA VAL A 109 -1.12 11.87 -9.72
C VAL A 109 0.39 12.10 -9.69
N GLY A 110 1.14 11.24 -8.99
CA GLY A 110 2.60 11.27 -8.93
C GLY A 110 3.17 12.54 -8.29
N ASP A 111 4.48 12.71 -8.36
CA ASP A 111 5.21 13.75 -7.62
C ASP A 111 4.87 15.18 -8.07
N SER A 112 4.38 15.35 -9.30
CA SER A 112 3.92 16.65 -9.82
C SER A 112 2.47 16.97 -9.49
N GLY A 113 1.72 16.00 -8.95
CA GLY A 113 0.31 16.14 -8.60
C GLY A 113 0.10 16.33 -7.09
N LYS A 114 -1.16 16.45 -6.68
CA LYS A 114 -1.52 16.57 -5.27
C LYS A 114 -2.87 15.95 -4.97
N VAL A 115 -2.99 15.25 -3.85
CA VAL A 115 -4.26 14.77 -3.31
C VAL A 115 -4.58 15.57 -2.05
N ILE A 116 -5.81 16.05 -1.94
CA ILE A 116 -6.36 16.66 -0.72
C ILE A 116 -7.42 15.69 -0.22
N SER A 117 -7.21 15.09 0.94
CA SER A 117 -8.01 14.00 1.47
C SER A 117 -8.69 14.42 2.76
N TYR A 118 -10.02 14.52 2.74
CA TYR A 118 -10.78 15.00 3.89
C TYR A 118 -11.52 13.87 4.60
N ASP A 119 -11.56 13.91 5.93
CA ASP A 119 -12.45 13.09 6.75
C ASP A 119 -12.81 13.86 8.03
N LEU A 120 -14.04 13.66 8.52
CA LEU A 120 -14.47 14.24 9.79
C LEU A 120 -13.87 13.49 10.99
N ARG A 121 -13.49 12.23 10.77
CA ARG A 121 -13.03 11.32 11.80
C ARG A 121 -11.51 11.34 11.91
N GLN A 122 -11.02 11.88 13.03
CA GLN A 122 -9.58 11.95 13.31
C GLN A 122 -8.91 10.56 13.36
N ASP A 123 -9.64 9.53 13.79
CA ASP A 123 -9.14 8.15 13.80
C ASP A 123 -8.96 7.60 12.38
N ALA A 124 -9.84 7.96 11.45
CA ALA A 124 -9.69 7.62 10.04
C ALA A 124 -8.48 8.31 9.41
N LEU A 125 -8.31 9.62 9.62
CA LEU A 125 -7.14 10.37 9.16
C LEU A 125 -5.84 9.77 9.69
N SER A 126 -5.78 9.48 10.99
CA SER A 126 -4.58 8.90 11.63
C SER A 126 -4.24 7.53 11.06
N LEU A 127 -5.26 6.69 10.83
CA LEU A 127 -5.07 5.37 10.21
C LEU A 127 -4.57 5.49 8.77
N ALA A 128 -5.16 6.39 7.97
CA ALA A 128 -4.75 6.61 6.59
C ALA A 128 -3.31 7.11 6.49
N GLN A 129 -2.94 8.11 7.31
CA GLN A 129 -1.56 8.61 7.39
C GLN A 129 -0.57 7.49 7.74
N ALA A 130 -0.87 6.67 8.75
CA ALA A 130 -0.04 5.53 9.11
C ALA A 130 0.08 4.52 7.94
N ASN A 131 -1.04 4.18 7.30
CA ASN A 131 -1.05 3.27 6.16
C ASN A 131 -0.20 3.76 5.00
N LEU A 132 -0.30 5.05 4.64
CA LEU A 132 0.47 5.66 3.57
C LEU A 132 1.96 5.70 3.90
N HIS A 133 2.31 6.12 5.13
CA HIS A 133 3.69 6.18 5.61
C HIS A 133 4.35 4.80 5.60
N GLU A 134 3.71 3.77 6.16
CA GLU A 134 4.22 2.40 6.17
C GLU A 134 4.49 1.84 4.77
N ARG A 135 3.73 2.31 3.78
CA ARG A 135 3.84 1.91 2.37
C ARG A 135 4.89 2.70 1.60
N GLY A 136 5.50 3.71 2.22
CA GLY A 136 6.45 4.61 1.58
C GLY A 136 5.83 5.34 0.39
N LEU A 137 4.56 5.74 0.52
CA LEU A 137 3.86 6.49 -0.52
C LEU A 137 4.36 7.94 -0.59
N PRO A 138 4.25 8.61 -1.76
CA PRO A 138 4.75 9.97 -1.92
C PRO A 138 4.09 10.93 -0.92
N GLU A 139 4.85 11.94 -0.49
CA GLU A 139 4.34 13.03 0.37
C GLU A 139 3.55 14.07 -0.44
N ASN A 140 2.72 13.61 -1.38
CA ASN A 140 1.88 14.44 -2.24
C ASN A 140 0.41 14.46 -1.77
N VAL A 141 0.16 14.07 -0.52
CA VAL A 141 -1.17 14.03 0.10
C VAL A 141 -1.24 15.03 1.24
N GLU A 142 -2.26 15.88 1.22
CA GLU A 142 -2.67 16.76 2.31
C GLU A 142 -3.94 16.19 2.97
N PHE A 143 -3.98 16.17 4.30
CA PHE A 143 -5.10 15.69 5.10
C PHE A 143 -5.72 16.83 5.90
#